data_AF-A0AAP1E4X4-F1
#
_entry.id   AF-A0AAP1E4X4-F1
#
_cell.length_a   1.000
_cell.length_b   1.000
_cell.length_c   1.000
_cell.angle_alpha   90.00
_cell.angle_beta   90.00
_cell.angle_gamma   90.00
#
_symmetry.space_group_name_H-M   'P 1'
#
loop_
_entity.id
_entity.type
_entity.pdbx_description
1 polymer ?
#
loop_
_entity_poly.entity_id
_entity_poly.type
_entity_poly.pdbx_seq_one_letter_code
_entity_poly.pdbx_strand_id
1 'polypeptide(L)'
;MNKLLEVIEVKSTNGIYQIFQYDDGNALPKLVIYHGDNGHATPVKNMYKELKRLNGEFSFEIEYEPKERTRLNTREFGREFIKRYKGY
;
A
#
# COMPACT_ATOMS: atom_id res chain seq x y z
N MET A 1 9.07 -14.06 14.11
CA MET A 1 7.99 -13.20 14.64
C MET A 1 8.01 -11.93 13.80
N ASN A 2 6.90 -11.55 13.15
CA ASN A 2 6.91 -10.38 12.28
C ASN A 2 6.99 -9.11 13.13
N LYS A 3 8.02 -8.30 12.93
CA LYS A 3 8.20 -7.05 13.68
C LYS A 3 7.47 -5.94 12.94
N LEU A 4 6.55 -5.24 13.61
CA LEU A 4 5.93 -4.04 13.04
C LEU A 4 7.02 -2.98 12.84
N LEU A 5 7.17 -2.51 11.61
CA LEU A 5 8.10 -1.43 11.26
C LEU A 5 7.40 -0.08 11.36
N GLU A 6 6.26 0.04 10.71
CA GLU A 6 5.56 1.32 10.57
C GLU A 6 4.08 1.12 10.26
N VAL A 7 3.28 2.12 10.63
CA VAL A 7 1.88 2.25 10.23
C VAL A 7 1.72 3.57 9.49
N ILE A 8 1.24 3.52 8.26
CA ILE A 8 0.97 4.69 7.43
C ILE A 8 -0.54 4.85 7.32
N GLU A 9 -1.05 6.00 7.75
CA GLU A 9 -2.45 6.38 7.52
C GLU A 9 -2.57 7.17 6.22
N VAL A 10 -3.46 6.71 5.33
CA VAL A 10 -3.73 7.30 4.02
C VAL A 10 -5.18 7.75 3.98
N LYS A 11 -5.39 9.07 3.94
CA LYS A 11 -6.73 9.67 3.81
C LYS A 11 -7.13 9.72 2.34
N SER A 12 -8.06 8.86 1.97
CA SER A 12 -8.64 8.76 0.63
C SER A 12 -10.06 9.32 0.62
N THR A 13 -10.54 9.71 -0.55
CA THR A 13 -11.93 10.03 -0.86
C THR A 13 -12.90 8.91 -0.47
N ASN A 14 -12.44 7.66 -0.43
CA ASN A 14 -13.24 6.49 -0.01
C ASN A 14 -13.06 6.14 1.47
N GLY A 15 -12.44 7.00 2.28
CA GLY A 15 -12.21 6.77 3.70
C GLY A 15 -10.73 6.63 4.07
N ILE A 16 -10.46 6.12 5.27
CA ILE A 16 -9.10 6.06 5.82
C ILE A 16 -8.52 4.67 5.58
N TYR A 17 -7.31 4.60 5.02
CA TYR A 17 -6.56 3.36 4.86
C TYR A 17 -5.39 3.34 5.83
N GLN A 18 -5.18 2.22 6.51
CA GLN A 18 -4.02 2.01 7.36
C GLN A 18 -3.14 0.92 6.74
N ILE A 19 -1.93 1.28 6.36
CA ILE A 19 -0.94 0.39 5.76
C ILE A 19 0.10 0.04 6.82
N PHE A 20 0.08 -1.20 7.27
CA PHE A 20 1.04 -1.75 8.21
C PHE A 20 2.19 -2.40 7.47
N GLN A 21 3.41 -1.98 7.78
CA GLN A 21 4.64 -2.58 7.27
C GLN A 21 5.24 -3.49 8.34
N TYR A 22 5.49 -4.75 7.98
CA TYR A 22 6.15 -5.71 8.85
C TYR A 22 7.46 -6.17 8.26
N ASP A 23 8.48 -6.29 9.10
CA ASP A 23 9.67 -7.07 8.81
C ASP A 23 9.38 -8.54 9.04
N ASP A 24 9.48 -9.32 7.97
CA ASP A 24 9.32 -10.77 7.96
C ASP A 24 10.60 -11.49 7.48
N GLY A 25 11.75 -10.82 7.53
CA GLY A 25 13.06 -11.36 7.15
C GLY A 25 13.35 -11.31 5.64
N ASN A 26 12.47 -10.73 4.83
CA ASN A 26 12.70 -10.52 3.39
C ASN A 26 13.22 -9.09 3.10
N ALA A 27 13.80 -8.91 1.91
CA ALA A 27 14.35 -7.62 1.47
C ALA A 27 13.31 -6.47 1.39
N LEU A 28 12.03 -6.79 1.16
CA LEU A 28 10.93 -5.82 1.14
C LEU A 28 9.93 -6.12 2.26
N PRO A 29 9.44 -5.10 2.98
CA PRO A 29 8.45 -5.29 4.04
C PRO A 29 7.20 -5.99 3.53
N LYS A 30 6.64 -6.87 4.38
CA LYS A 30 5.28 -7.37 4.18
C LYS A 30 4.30 -6.24 4.47
N LEU A 31 3.28 -6.13 3.63
CA LEU A 31 2.20 -5.14 3.80
C LEU A 31 0.94 -5.83 4.27
N VAL A 32 0.21 -5.17 5.17
CA VAL A 32 -1.18 -5.46 5.50
C VAL A 32 -1.94 -4.14 5.46
N ILE A 33 -3.03 -4.10 4.69
CA ILE A 33 -3.82 -2.88 4.52
C ILE A 33 -5.19 -3.10 5.13
N TYR A 34 -5.60 -2.16 5.96
CA TYR A 34 -6.95 -2.05 6.49
C TYR A 34 -7.62 -0.84 5.88
N HIS A 35 -8.91 -0.99 5.57
CA HIS A 35 -9.78 0.12 5.19
C HIS A 35 -10.74 0.39 6.35
N GLY A 36 -10.71 1.61 6.85
CA GLY A 36 -11.64 2.14 7.82
C GLY A 36 -12.84 2.72 7.10
N ASP A 37 -13.99 2.05 7.24
CA ASP A 37 -15.28 2.55 6.76
C ASP A 37 -16.24 2.64 7.97
N ASN A 38 -16.83 3.81 8.20
CA ASN A 38 -17.79 4.07 9.28
C ASN A 38 -17.37 3.55 10.68
N GLY A 39 -16.11 3.78 11.08
CA GLY A 39 -15.62 3.45 12.43
C GLY A 39 -15.14 2.00 12.62
N HIS A 40 -15.18 1.17 11.57
CA HIS A 40 -14.65 -0.20 11.61
C HIS A 40 -13.47 -0.37 10.63
N ALA A 41 -12.35 -0.88 11.12
CA ALA A 41 -11.21 -1.25 10.29
C ALA A 41 -11.36 -2.69 9.78
N THR A 42 -11.48 -2.87 8.47
CA THR A 42 -11.56 -4.19 7.83
C THR A 42 -10.33 -4.45 6.97
N PRO A 43 -9.74 -5.66 7.01
CA PRO A 43 -8.61 -5.99 6.14
C PRO A 43 -9.06 -5.97 4.68
N VAL A 44 -8.29 -5.32 3.81
CA VAL A 44 -8.66 -5.25 2.40
C VAL A 44 -8.51 -6.62 1.74
N LYS A 45 -9.49 -7.01 0.91
CA LYS A 45 -9.48 -8.32 0.23
C LYS A 45 -8.36 -8.44 -0.80
N ASN A 46 -8.02 -7.33 -1.48
CA ASN A 46 -6.97 -7.31 -2.50
C ASN A 46 -6.11 -6.05 -2.35
N MET A 47 -5.01 -6.20 -1.60
CA MET A 47 -4.07 -5.10 -1.33
C MET A 47 -3.52 -4.46 -2.60
N TYR A 48 -3.24 -5.26 -3.63
CA TYR A 48 -2.72 -4.73 -4.88
C TYR A 48 -3.73 -3.81 -5.58
N LYS A 49 -4.99 -4.24 -5.64
CA LYS A 49 -6.06 -3.45 -6.26
C LYS A 49 -6.29 -2.15 -5.51
N GLU A 50 -6.27 -2.19 -4.18
CA GLU A 50 -6.43 -0.97 -3.37
C GLU A 50 -5.26 -0.01 -3.54
N LEU A 51 -4.01 -0.49 -3.52
CA LEU A 51 -2.86 0.36 -3.82
C LEU A 51 -2.97 0.96 -5.22
N LYS A 52 -3.47 0.22 -6.23
CA LYS A 52 -3.64 0.73 -7.60
C LYS A 52 -4.68 1.84 -7.64
N ARG A 53 -5.78 1.69 -6.89
CA ARG A 53 -6.81 2.73 -6.76
C ARG A 53 -6.24 3.99 -6.11
N LEU A 54 -5.55 3.84 -4.98
CA LEU A 54 -4.91 4.96 -4.29
C LEU A 54 -3.86 5.64 -5.17
N ASN A 55 -3.05 4.88 -5.90
CA ASN A 55 -2.08 5.41 -6.85
C ASN A 55 -2.74 6.33 -7.91
N GLY A 56 -3.89 5.91 -8.45
CA GLY A 56 -4.66 6.74 -9.38
C GLY A 56 -5.29 7.96 -8.71
N GLU A 57 -5.79 7.80 -7.48
CA GLU A 57 -6.39 8.89 -6.71
C GLU A 57 -5.39 10.02 -6.40
N PHE A 58 -4.19 9.67 -5.94
CA PHE A 58 -3.13 10.64 -5.65
C PHE A 58 -2.32 11.04 -6.88
N SER A 59 -2.66 10.52 -8.07
CA SER A 59 -1.93 10.80 -9.32
C SER A 59 -0.42 10.55 -9.22
N PHE A 60 0.00 9.49 -8.52
CA PHE A 60 1.41 9.19 -8.27
C PHE A 60 2.16 8.59 -9.47
N GLU A 61 1.46 8.30 -10.57
CA GLU A 61 2.02 7.79 -11.84
C GLU A 61 2.93 6.56 -11.64
N ILE A 62 2.66 5.72 -10.64
CA ILE A 62 3.41 4.48 -10.43
C ILE A 62 2.99 3.46 -11.49
N GLU A 63 3.91 3.06 -12.36
CA GLU A 63 3.67 2.04 -13.37
C GLU A 63 3.51 0.65 -12.72
N TYR A 64 2.30 0.09 -12.84
CA TYR A 64 2.00 -1.25 -12.34
C TYR A 64 2.44 -2.36 -13.31
N GLU A 65 2.59 -2.05 -14.59
CA GLU A 65 3.05 -2.94 -15.67
C GLU A 65 4.23 -2.26 -16.38
N PRO A 66 5.45 -2.37 -15.83
CA PRO A 66 6.62 -1.71 -16.40
C PRO A 66 6.97 -2.33 -17.76
N LYS A 67 7.48 -1.52 -18.69
CA LYS A 67 7.79 -1.97 -20.06
C LYS A 67 8.74 -3.16 -20.17
N GLU A 68 9.64 -3.34 -19.19
CA GLU A 68 10.71 -4.35 -19.22
C GLU A 68 10.44 -5.57 -18.32
N ARG A 69 9.28 -5.64 -17.64
CA ARG A 69 8.96 -6.79 -16.79
C ARG A 69 7.47 -7.01 -16.57
N THR A 70 7.14 -8.24 -16.19
CA THR A 70 5.79 -8.66 -15.88
C THR A 70 5.36 -8.16 -14.49
N ARG A 71 4.96 -6.88 -14.41
CA ARG A 71 4.28 -6.22 -13.27
C ARG A 71 5.08 -6.14 -11.96
N LEU A 72 4.87 -5.06 -11.22
CA LEU A 72 5.34 -4.97 -9.83
C LEU A 72 4.50 -5.90 -8.95
N ASN A 73 5.13 -6.61 -8.02
CA ASN A 73 4.38 -7.34 -7.00
C ASN A 73 3.84 -6.35 -5.94
N THR A 74 2.96 -6.82 -5.05
CA THR A 74 2.33 -5.97 -4.02
C THR A 74 3.34 -5.28 -3.10
N ARG A 75 4.47 -5.93 -2.78
CA ARG A 75 5.50 -5.35 -1.90
C ARG A 75 6.26 -4.23 -2.62
N GLU A 76 6.66 -4.46 -3.85
CA GLU A 76 7.36 -3.47 -4.69
C GLU A 76 6.47 -2.26 -4.93
N PHE A 77 5.24 -2.49 -5.37
CA PHE A 77 4.29 -1.43 -5.67
C PHE A 77 3.92 -0.64 -4.41
N GLY A 78 3.67 -1.32 -3.29
CA GLY A 78 3.39 -0.65 -2.03
C GLY A 78 4.58 0.15 -1.48
N ARG A 79 5.82 -0.30 -1.68
CA ARG A 79 7.01 0.49 -1.32
C ARG A 79 7.05 1.80 -2.10
N GLU A 80 6.89 1.76 -3.42
CA GLU A 80 6.89 2.96 -4.25
C GLU A 80 5.71 3.89 -3.92
N PHE A 81 4.55 3.32 -3.63
CA PHE A 81 3.37 4.07 -3.18
C PHE A 81 3.66 4.82 -1.88
N ILE A 82 4.14 4.12 -0.85
CA ILE A 82 4.44 4.73 0.45
C ILE A 82 5.52 5.80 0.32
N LYS A 83 6.56 5.55 -0.49
CA LYS A 83 7.64 6.52 -0.75
C LYS A 83 7.08 7.82 -1.34
N ARG A 84 6.20 7.73 -2.35
CA ARG A 84 5.56 8.90 -2.94
C ARG A 84 4.57 9.57 -1.98
N TYR A 85 3.76 8.79 -1.28
CA TYR A 85 2.77 9.30 -0.32
C TYR A 85 3.39 10.12 0.81
N LYS A 86 4.53 9.68 1.35
CA LYS A 86 5.23 10.45 2.39
C LYS A 86 5.88 11.73 1.88
N GLY A 87 6.12 11.83 0.58
CA GLY A 87 6.68 13.01 -0.06
C GLY A 87 5.63 13.95 -0.67
N TYR A 88 4.35 13.58 -0.61
CA TYR A 88 3.21 14.33 -1.11
C TYR A 88 2.59 15.16 0.01
#